data_AF-G9ZU06-F1
#
_entry.id   AF-G9ZU06-F1
#
_cell.length_a   1.000
_cell.length_b   1.000
_cell.length_c   1.000
_cell.angle_alpha   90.00
_cell.angle_beta   90.00
_cell.angle_gamma   90.00
#
_symmetry.space_group_name_H-M   'P 1'
#
loop_
_entity.id
_entity.type
_entity.pdbx_description
1 polymer ?
#
loop_
_entity_poly.entity_id
_entity_poly.type
_entity_poly.pdbx_seq_one_letter_code
_entity_poly.pdbx_strand_id
1 'polypeptide(L)'
;MPSFKTLALICLALIGGQTARADVIYTFTQNGPMIGRTPGGQPFPNGVVTALSVTVTDDAYSNGFSATSRTGGGLPQINLDALTALSLSVVNIVQPIMVDLDDFKTSPPPNSGIFTRIDISAAPEGLLTGSVHYNSGNHDVTFNFDGTPTVRGIMNSDAGYGCFFSPCTFKGSQRVEVAVPEPASLALFGLGLGALGVVRLRRGRKHSA
;
A
#
# COMPACT_ATOMS: atom_id res chain seq x y z
N MET A 1 6.52 48.90 -22.44
CA MET A 1 5.45 47.89 -22.66
C MET A 1 6.07 46.66 -23.28
N PRO A 2 6.29 45.56 -22.52
CA PRO A 2 6.90 44.35 -23.05
C PRO A 2 5.95 43.65 -24.04
N SER A 3 6.50 43.21 -25.18
CA SER A 3 5.75 42.56 -26.24
C SER A 3 5.26 41.17 -25.81
N PHE A 4 4.07 40.77 -26.27
CA PHE A 4 3.42 39.48 -25.99
C PHE A 4 4.29 38.23 -26.24
N LYS A 5 5.40 38.35 -27.00
CA LYS A 5 6.33 37.25 -27.27
C LYS A 5 7.22 36.89 -26.10
N THR A 6 7.42 37.79 -25.14
CA THR A 6 8.33 37.55 -23.99
C THR A 6 7.66 36.77 -22.85
N LEU A 7 6.33 36.74 -22.80
CA LEU A 7 5.56 36.00 -21.78
C LEU A 7 5.49 34.48 -22.02
N ALA A 8 5.58 34.03 -23.27
CA ALA A 8 5.48 32.60 -23.61
C ALA A 8 6.74 31.79 -23.22
N LEU A 9 7.90 32.44 -23.08
CA LEU A 9 9.14 31.76 -22.72
C LEU A 9 9.28 31.47 -21.22
N ILE A 10 8.53 32.17 -20.37
CA ILE A 10 8.65 32.07 -18.90
C ILE A 10 7.82 30.89 -18.36
N CYS A 11 6.70 30.54 -18.99
CA CYS A 11 5.88 29.40 -18.55
C CYS A 11 6.54 28.03 -18.83
N LEU A 12 7.48 27.91 -19.77
CA LEU A 12 8.20 26.65 -20.04
C LEU A 12 9.30 26.36 -19.01
N ALA A 13 9.82 27.39 -18.32
CA ALA A 13 10.91 27.25 -17.35
C ALA A 13 10.42 26.89 -15.93
N LEU A 14 9.12 27.00 -15.67
CA LEU A 14 8.49 26.70 -14.37
C LEU A 14 7.91 25.29 -14.27
N ILE A 15 7.98 24.47 -15.33
CA ILE A 15 7.80 23.02 -15.22
C ILE A 15 9.11 22.38 -14.72
N GLY A 16 9.72 23.04 -13.72
CA GLY A 16 10.92 22.59 -13.04
C GLY A 16 10.63 21.21 -12.45
N GLY A 17 11.49 20.27 -12.80
CA GLY A 17 11.33 18.85 -12.49
C GLY A 17 10.96 18.62 -11.04
N GLN A 18 9.70 18.27 -10.80
CA GLN A 18 9.42 17.43 -9.66
C GLN A 18 10.24 16.16 -9.93
N THR A 19 11.24 15.91 -9.07
CA THR A 19 11.94 14.64 -9.04
C THR A 19 10.85 13.59 -9.00
N ALA A 20 10.77 12.77 -10.07
CA ALA A 20 9.76 11.74 -10.15
C ALA A 20 9.96 10.83 -8.94
N ARG A 21 9.05 10.90 -7.96
CA ARG A 21 9.09 10.03 -6.80
C ARG A 21 8.49 8.70 -7.21
N ALA A 22 9.27 7.63 -7.09
CA ALA A 22 8.75 6.29 -7.24
C ALA A 22 8.19 5.83 -5.89
N ASP A 23 6.99 5.28 -5.89
CA ASP A 23 6.49 4.58 -4.71
C ASP A 23 7.00 3.13 -4.74
N VAL A 24 7.39 2.60 -3.59
CA VAL A 24 7.78 1.20 -3.44
C VAL A 24 6.69 0.46 -2.69
N ILE A 25 6.17 -0.58 -3.32
CA ILE A 25 5.03 -1.36 -2.86
C ILE A 25 5.54 -2.73 -2.40
N TYR A 26 5.39 -2.99 -1.11
CA TYR A 26 5.55 -4.31 -0.53
C TYR A 26 4.21 -5.04 -0.58
N THR A 27 4.11 -6.09 -1.39
CA THR A 27 2.90 -6.89 -1.52
C THR A 27 3.07 -8.25 -0.86
N PHE A 28 2.09 -8.66 -0.07
CA PHE A 28 1.97 -10.01 0.45
C PHE A 28 0.91 -10.78 -0.34
N THR A 29 1.29 -11.96 -0.84
CA THR A 29 0.37 -12.93 -1.46
C THR A 29 0.36 -14.21 -0.64
N GLN A 30 -0.82 -14.61 -0.15
CA GLN A 30 -1.00 -15.88 0.54
C GLN A 30 -0.71 -17.07 -0.39
N ASN A 31 0.09 -18.04 0.11
CA ASN A 31 0.44 -19.25 -0.61
C ASN A 31 -0.27 -20.46 0.01
N GLY A 32 -1.31 -20.93 -0.67
CA GLY A 32 -2.09 -22.08 -0.23
C GLY A 32 -3.17 -21.73 0.82
N PRO A 33 -3.85 -22.75 1.36
CA PRO A 33 -4.93 -22.56 2.32
C PRO A 33 -4.41 -22.18 3.71
N MET A 34 -5.30 -21.63 4.53
CA MET A 34 -5.09 -21.53 5.97
C MET A 34 -5.09 -22.90 6.63
N ILE A 35 -4.25 -23.06 7.64
CA ILE A 35 -4.10 -24.31 8.40
C ILE A 35 -4.41 -24.02 9.87
N GLY A 36 -5.38 -24.75 10.44
CA GLY A 36 -5.68 -24.68 11.87
C GLY A 36 -4.50 -25.19 12.72
N ARG A 37 -4.22 -24.55 13.85
CA ARG A 37 -3.06 -24.90 14.72
C ARG A 37 -3.17 -26.21 15.50
N THR A 38 -4.26 -26.97 15.40
CA THR A 38 -4.37 -28.27 16.06
C THR A 38 -3.36 -29.27 15.46
N PRO A 39 -2.68 -30.12 16.26
CA PRO A 39 -1.84 -31.19 15.71
C PRO A 39 -2.68 -32.10 14.79
N GLY A 40 -2.28 -32.23 13.52
CA GLY A 40 -3.10 -32.90 12.49
C GLY A 40 -4.24 -32.05 11.93
N GLY A 41 -4.18 -30.72 12.14
CA GLY A 41 -5.15 -29.76 11.66
C GLY A 41 -5.38 -29.92 10.16
N GLN A 42 -6.61 -30.24 9.79
CA GLN A 42 -7.01 -30.33 8.40
C GLN A 42 -6.86 -28.93 7.76
N PRO A 43 -6.43 -28.84 6.48
CA PRO A 43 -6.53 -27.59 5.73
C PRO A 43 -7.96 -27.07 5.87
N PHE A 44 -8.12 -25.82 6.28
CA PHE A 44 -9.46 -25.27 6.36
C PHE A 44 -10.01 -25.22 4.92
N PRO A 45 -11.18 -25.82 4.64
CA PRO A 45 -11.75 -25.86 3.29
C PRO A 45 -12.20 -24.46 2.81
N ASN A 46 -12.12 -23.47 3.66
CA ASN A 46 -12.58 -22.12 3.38
C ASN A 46 -11.42 -21.40 2.72
N GLY A 47 -11.58 -21.05 1.44
CA GLY A 47 -10.63 -20.26 0.66
C GLY A 47 -10.47 -18.82 1.17
N VAL A 48 -10.32 -18.63 2.48
CA VAL A 48 -9.98 -17.37 3.11
C VAL A 48 -8.67 -16.89 2.51
N VAL A 49 -8.72 -15.70 1.94
CA VAL A 49 -7.57 -15.05 1.34
C VAL A 49 -7.25 -13.83 2.17
N THR A 50 -6.04 -13.80 2.69
CA THR A 50 -5.43 -12.64 3.31
C THR A 50 -4.49 -11.96 2.32
N ALA A 51 -4.55 -10.63 2.27
CA ALA A 51 -3.60 -9.83 1.51
C ALA A 51 -3.22 -8.59 2.32
N LEU A 52 -1.98 -8.16 2.15
CA LEU A 52 -1.46 -6.92 2.71
C LEU A 52 -0.61 -6.22 1.64
N SER A 53 -0.80 -4.92 1.53
CA SER A 53 0.07 -4.04 0.76
C SER A 53 0.56 -2.91 1.67
N VAL A 54 1.86 -2.63 1.62
CA VAL A 54 2.48 -1.49 2.30
C VAL A 54 3.24 -0.67 1.27
N THR A 55 2.91 0.60 1.14
CA THR A 55 3.57 1.52 0.21
C THR A 55 4.41 2.52 0.99
N VAL A 56 5.66 2.68 0.55
CA VAL A 56 6.62 3.65 1.08
C VAL A 56 7.18 4.50 -0.04
N THR A 57 7.75 5.65 0.30
CA THR A 57 8.51 6.47 -0.65
C THR A 57 9.81 5.79 -1.07
N ASP A 58 10.31 6.06 -2.28
CA ASP A 58 11.66 5.73 -2.74
C ASP A 58 12.78 6.12 -1.75
N ASP A 59 12.69 7.29 -1.13
CA ASP A 59 13.67 7.76 -0.15
C ASP A 59 13.72 6.87 1.10
N ALA A 60 12.54 6.53 1.65
CA ALA A 60 12.43 5.57 2.76
C ALA A 60 12.91 4.16 2.38
N TYR A 61 12.66 3.72 1.15
CA TYR A 61 13.16 2.43 0.66
C TYR A 61 14.68 2.40 0.54
N SER A 62 15.29 3.44 -0.05
CA SER A 62 16.74 3.51 -0.29
C SER A 62 17.56 3.76 0.98
N ASN A 63 17.01 4.46 1.97
CA ASN A 63 17.70 4.73 3.25
C ASN A 63 17.32 3.77 4.39
N GLY A 64 16.31 2.93 4.19
CA GLY A 64 15.68 2.15 5.25
C GLY A 64 14.72 3.01 6.08
N PHE A 65 13.81 2.34 6.79
CA PHE A 65 12.77 3.02 7.56
C PHE A 65 12.26 2.21 8.74
N SER A 66 11.55 2.89 9.63
CA SER A 66 10.72 2.29 10.67
C SER A 66 9.38 3.03 10.73
N ALA A 67 8.29 2.26 10.82
CA ALA A 67 6.95 2.77 10.99
C ALA A 67 6.29 2.05 12.17
N THR A 68 5.79 2.84 13.12
CA THR A 68 5.12 2.35 14.32
C THR A 68 3.78 3.05 14.51
N SER A 69 2.72 2.27 14.69
CA SER A 69 1.45 2.76 15.21
C SER A 69 0.92 1.81 16.26
N ARG A 70 0.33 2.35 17.34
CA ARG A 70 -0.42 1.58 18.33
C ARG A 70 -1.67 2.35 18.71
N THR A 71 -2.83 1.77 18.45
CA THR A 71 -4.14 2.32 18.84
C THR A 71 -4.92 1.28 19.64
N GLY A 72 -5.79 1.70 20.57
CA GLY A 72 -6.69 0.80 21.30
C GLY A 72 -6.17 0.21 22.62
N GLY A 73 -5.14 0.78 23.26
CA GLY A 73 -4.59 0.23 24.51
C GLY A 73 -3.71 1.16 25.36
N GLY A 74 -3.75 2.48 25.14
CA GLY A 74 -2.90 3.46 25.82
C GLY A 74 -2.79 4.78 25.06
N LEU A 75 -1.83 5.62 25.42
CA LEU A 75 -1.50 6.81 24.61
C LEU A 75 -1.06 6.36 23.21
N PRO A 76 -1.63 6.94 22.15
CA PRO A 76 -1.25 6.57 20.79
C PRO A 76 0.21 6.92 20.54
N GLN A 77 0.98 5.95 20.07
CA GLN A 77 2.29 6.19 19.48
C GLN A 77 2.12 6.05 17.98
N ILE A 78 2.34 7.12 17.23
CA ILE A 78 2.17 7.15 15.78
C ILE A 78 3.41 7.81 15.18
N ASN A 79 4.22 7.01 14.50
CA ASN A 79 5.27 7.43 13.60
C ASN A 79 5.10 6.62 12.32
N LEU A 80 4.41 7.20 11.34
CA LEU A 80 4.07 6.55 10.06
C LEU A 80 4.60 7.35 8.87
N ASP A 81 5.58 8.23 9.08
CA ASP A 81 6.07 9.19 8.09
C ASP A 81 6.65 8.52 6.83
N ALA A 82 7.15 7.29 7.00
CA ALA A 82 7.67 6.49 5.89
C ALA A 82 6.57 5.82 5.04
N LEU A 83 5.33 5.72 5.55
CA LEU A 83 4.24 5.03 4.87
C LEU A 83 3.39 6.04 4.09
N THR A 84 3.26 5.82 2.78
CA THR A 84 2.34 6.59 1.93
C THR A 84 0.98 5.92 1.84
N ALA A 85 0.94 4.58 1.89
CA ALA A 85 -0.29 3.82 1.95
C ALA A 85 -0.09 2.47 2.68
N LEU A 86 -1.19 1.94 3.18
CA LEU A 86 -1.28 0.57 3.68
C LEU A 86 -2.69 0.08 3.35
N SER A 87 -2.80 -1.17 2.93
CA SER A 87 -4.09 -1.83 2.73
C SER A 87 -4.00 -3.27 3.21
N LEU A 88 -4.95 -3.67 4.05
CA LEU A 88 -5.13 -5.04 4.51
C LEU A 88 -6.51 -5.50 4.09
N SER A 89 -6.58 -6.69 3.51
CA SER A 89 -7.84 -7.34 3.18
C SER A 89 -7.88 -8.77 3.66
N VAL A 90 -9.04 -9.17 4.17
CA VAL A 90 -9.37 -10.57 4.41
C VAL A 90 -10.75 -10.86 3.85
N VAL A 91 -10.80 -11.74 2.86
CA VAL A 91 -12.00 -12.06 2.09
C VAL A 91 -12.37 -13.53 2.23
N ASN A 92 -13.55 -13.90 1.71
CA ASN A 92 -14.14 -15.24 1.84
C ASN A 92 -14.41 -15.65 3.29
N ILE A 93 -14.80 -14.66 4.10
CA ILE A 93 -15.32 -14.79 5.47
C ILE A 93 -16.69 -14.11 5.57
N VAL A 94 -17.44 -14.38 6.64
CA VAL A 94 -18.81 -13.84 6.84
C VAL A 94 -18.82 -12.31 6.83
N GLN A 95 -17.81 -11.69 7.44
CA GLN A 95 -17.64 -10.24 7.51
C GLN A 95 -16.25 -9.89 6.97
N PRO A 96 -16.12 -9.56 5.67
CA PRO A 96 -14.83 -9.21 5.08
C PRO A 96 -14.16 -8.06 5.82
N ILE A 97 -12.84 -8.14 5.96
CA ILE A 97 -12.02 -7.07 6.53
C ILE A 97 -11.42 -6.32 5.35
N MET A 98 -11.64 -5.01 5.30
CA MET A 98 -11.00 -4.10 4.35
C MET A 98 -10.60 -2.88 5.14
N VAL A 99 -9.30 -2.72 5.39
CA VAL A 99 -8.78 -1.58 6.16
C VAL A 99 -7.60 -0.95 5.46
N ASP A 100 -7.43 0.34 5.70
CA ASP A 100 -6.38 1.15 5.13
C ASP A 100 -5.52 1.81 6.20
N LEU A 101 -4.55 2.63 5.77
CA LEU A 101 -3.63 3.31 6.67
C LEU A 101 -4.33 4.22 7.70
N ASP A 102 -5.48 4.81 7.36
CA ASP A 102 -6.18 5.75 8.24
C ASP A 102 -6.88 5.03 9.40
N ASP A 103 -7.27 3.76 9.21
CA ASP A 103 -7.72 2.87 10.30
C ASP A 103 -6.62 2.62 11.34
N PHE A 104 -5.35 2.72 10.95
CA PHE A 104 -4.21 2.61 11.88
C PHE A 104 -3.78 3.94 12.50
N LYS A 105 -4.25 5.07 11.97
CA LYS A 105 -4.00 6.40 12.55
C LYS A 105 -5.08 6.79 13.55
N THR A 106 -6.30 6.33 13.31
CA THR A 106 -7.48 6.75 14.08
C THR A 106 -7.56 5.93 15.36
N SER A 107 -7.62 6.60 16.52
CA SER A 107 -7.88 5.89 17.77
C SER A 107 -9.32 5.37 17.77
N PRO A 108 -9.53 4.06 17.99
CA PRO A 108 -10.87 3.52 18.05
C PRO A 108 -11.61 4.05 19.29
N PRO A 109 -12.96 4.01 19.29
CA PRO A 109 -13.74 4.40 20.46
C PRO A 109 -13.32 3.61 21.71
N PRO A 110 -13.34 4.24 22.90
CA PRO A 110 -13.05 3.54 24.15
C PRO A 110 -13.95 2.32 24.32
N ASN A 111 -13.39 1.21 24.82
CA ASN A 111 -14.09 -0.07 25.06
C ASN A 111 -14.69 -0.75 23.83
N SER A 112 -14.29 -0.36 22.61
CA SER A 112 -14.73 -1.03 21.37
C SER A 112 -14.15 -2.44 21.19
N GLY A 113 -13.07 -2.77 21.91
CA GLY A 113 -12.29 -4.00 21.68
C GLY A 113 -11.44 -3.95 20.41
N ILE A 114 -11.51 -2.86 19.64
CA ILE A 114 -10.71 -2.65 18.43
C ILE A 114 -9.30 -2.25 18.84
N PHE A 115 -8.31 -2.91 18.25
CA PHE A 115 -6.90 -2.66 18.51
C PHE A 115 -6.12 -2.80 17.21
N THR A 116 -5.31 -1.80 16.88
CA THR A 116 -4.48 -1.84 15.67
C THR A 116 -3.04 -1.54 16.03
N ARG A 117 -2.12 -2.27 15.40
CA ARG A 117 -0.68 -2.09 15.59
C ARG A 117 0.07 -2.27 14.29
N ILE A 118 0.91 -1.30 13.98
CA ILE A 118 1.96 -1.41 12.98
C ILE A 118 3.28 -1.31 13.74
N ASP A 119 4.19 -2.24 13.47
CA ASP A 119 5.54 -2.21 14.01
C ASP A 119 6.42 -2.85 12.95
N ILE A 120 6.73 -2.09 11.90
CA ILE A 120 7.47 -2.59 10.74
C ILE A 120 8.70 -1.74 10.47
N SER A 121 9.73 -2.37 9.93
CA SER A 121 10.95 -1.71 9.49
C SER A 121 11.56 -2.43 8.30
N ALA A 122 12.40 -1.74 7.55
CA ALA A 122 13.26 -2.34 6.54
C ALA A 122 14.64 -1.68 6.58
N ALA A 123 15.69 -2.47 6.34
CA ALA A 123 16.99 -1.94 5.98
C ALA A 123 16.93 -1.26 4.59
N PRO A 124 17.93 -0.45 4.21
CA PRO A 124 18.10 0.02 2.83
C PRO A 124 17.86 -1.09 1.80
N GLU A 125 16.92 -0.88 0.90
CA GLU A 125 16.52 -1.81 -0.18
C GLU A 125 16.12 -3.22 0.32
N GLY A 126 15.76 -3.31 1.60
CA GLY A 126 15.48 -4.56 2.28
C GLY A 126 14.00 -4.96 2.25
N LEU A 127 13.75 -6.19 2.68
CA LEU A 127 12.40 -6.68 2.96
C LEU A 127 11.91 -6.19 4.33
N LEU A 128 10.61 -6.32 4.56
CA LEU A 128 9.99 -5.89 5.80
C LEU A 128 10.42 -6.82 6.94
N THR A 129 10.49 -6.26 8.13
CA THR A 129 10.68 -6.92 9.42
C THR A 129 9.61 -6.40 10.37
N GLY A 130 9.20 -7.21 11.34
CA GLY A 130 8.24 -6.81 12.37
C GLY A 130 6.84 -7.37 12.12
N SER A 131 5.79 -6.59 12.38
CA SER A 131 4.41 -7.07 12.32
C SER A 131 3.37 -5.98 12.00
N VAL A 132 2.28 -6.42 11.35
CA VAL A 132 1.04 -5.65 11.23
C VAL A 132 -0.07 -6.46 11.88
N HIS A 133 -0.77 -5.86 12.82
CA HIS A 133 -1.83 -6.49 13.61
C HIS A 133 -3.09 -5.63 13.55
N TYR A 134 -4.22 -6.28 13.28
CA TYR A 134 -5.52 -5.65 13.23
C TYR A 134 -6.55 -6.51 13.96
N ASN A 135 -7.25 -5.89 14.90
CA ASN A 135 -8.35 -6.49 15.64
C ASN A 135 -9.62 -5.64 15.48
N SER A 136 -10.70 -6.22 14.95
CA SER A 136 -12.00 -5.56 14.76
C SER A 136 -13.02 -5.83 15.88
N GLY A 137 -12.60 -6.41 16.99
CA GLY A 137 -13.44 -6.95 18.06
C GLY A 137 -13.94 -8.37 17.78
N ASN A 138 -14.21 -8.71 16.51
CA ASN A 138 -14.64 -10.06 16.10
C ASN A 138 -13.58 -10.86 15.36
N HIS A 139 -12.58 -10.18 14.80
CA HIS A 139 -11.51 -10.78 14.02
C HIS A 139 -10.19 -10.22 14.50
N ASP A 140 -9.20 -11.09 14.60
CA ASP A 140 -7.81 -10.76 14.89
C ASP A 140 -6.97 -11.34 13.76
N VAL A 141 -6.19 -10.49 13.10
CA VAL A 141 -5.25 -10.89 12.06
C VAL A 141 -3.90 -10.25 12.33
N THR A 142 -2.85 -11.08 12.24
CA THR A 142 -1.46 -10.65 12.43
C THR A 142 -0.60 -11.15 11.28
N PHE A 143 0.12 -10.25 10.65
CA PHE A 143 1.21 -10.53 9.71
C PHE A 143 2.55 -10.37 10.42
N ASN A 144 3.46 -11.30 10.21
CA ASN A 144 4.81 -11.28 10.76
C ASN A 144 5.83 -11.37 9.63
N PHE A 145 6.81 -10.46 9.68
CA PHE A 145 7.90 -10.33 8.72
C PHE A 145 9.22 -10.53 9.43
N ASP A 146 10.11 -11.33 8.84
CA ASP A 146 11.41 -11.67 9.40
C ASP A 146 12.58 -11.20 8.52
N GLY A 147 12.31 -10.31 7.56
CA GLY A 147 13.31 -9.86 6.57
C GLY A 147 13.55 -10.87 5.45
N THR A 148 12.75 -11.93 5.36
CA THR A 148 12.81 -12.92 4.27
C THR A 148 11.63 -12.77 3.30
N PRO A 149 11.68 -13.38 2.10
CA PRO A 149 10.54 -13.39 1.19
C PRO A 149 9.32 -14.14 1.75
N THR A 150 9.44 -14.87 2.85
CA THR A 150 8.34 -15.63 3.44
C THR A 150 7.67 -14.81 4.53
N VAL A 151 6.35 -14.66 4.41
CA VAL A 151 5.53 -14.01 5.45
C VAL A 151 4.69 -15.06 6.12
N ARG A 152 4.54 -14.93 7.43
CA ARG A 152 3.71 -15.82 8.25
C ARG A 152 2.68 -14.98 8.99
N GLY A 153 1.49 -15.53 9.16
CA GLY A 153 0.49 -14.85 9.93
C GLY A 153 -0.43 -15.78 10.67
N ILE A 154 -1.19 -15.17 11.56
CA ILE A 154 -2.17 -15.83 12.41
C ILE A 154 -3.49 -15.09 12.24
N MET A 155 -4.59 -15.83 12.22
CA MET A 155 -5.93 -15.30 12.15
C MET A 155 -6.83 -16.02 13.16
N ASN A 156 -7.60 -15.27 13.94
CA ASN A 156 -8.57 -15.74 14.92
C ASN A 156 -9.90 -14.96 14.79
N SER A 157 -11.04 -15.59 15.10
CA SER A 157 -12.33 -14.91 15.08
C SER A 157 -13.45 -15.58 15.81
N ASP A 158 -14.33 -14.71 16.27
CA ASP A 158 -15.55 -15.02 16.98
C ASP A 158 -16.78 -14.96 16.06
N ALA A 159 -16.69 -14.28 14.91
CA ALA A 159 -17.79 -14.12 13.95
C ALA A 159 -17.98 -15.31 12.96
N GLY A 160 -17.89 -16.55 13.44
CA GLY A 160 -18.45 -17.70 12.73
C GLY A 160 -17.59 -18.33 11.63
N TYR A 161 -16.26 -18.17 11.67
CA TYR A 161 -15.35 -19.02 10.88
C TYR A 161 -14.50 -19.90 11.79
N GLY A 162 -14.05 -21.04 11.27
CA GLY A 162 -13.57 -22.14 12.12
C GLY A 162 -12.20 -21.95 12.79
N CYS A 163 -11.66 -20.73 12.82
CA CYS A 163 -10.46 -20.39 13.60
C CYS A 163 -10.79 -19.82 14.99
N PHE A 164 -12.02 -19.96 15.48
CA PHE A 164 -12.48 -19.44 16.78
C PHE A 164 -11.79 -20.11 17.99
N PHE A 165 -11.82 -21.45 18.05
CA PHE A 165 -11.27 -22.20 19.18
C PHE A 165 -9.76 -22.44 19.08
N SER A 166 -9.19 -22.24 17.90
CA SER A 166 -7.77 -22.42 17.64
C SER A 166 -7.37 -21.49 16.49
N PRO A 167 -6.38 -20.61 16.67
CA PRO A 167 -5.96 -19.69 15.63
C PRO A 167 -5.52 -20.45 14.37
N CYS A 168 -5.94 -19.95 13.21
CA CYS A 168 -5.42 -20.42 11.94
C CYS A 168 -4.10 -19.74 11.64
N THR A 169 -3.23 -20.46 10.96
CA THR A 169 -1.98 -19.92 10.42
C THR A 169 -2.08 -19.83 8.91
N PHE A 170 -1.48 -18.78 8.37
CA PHE A 170 -1.26 -18.63 6.94
C PHE A 170 0.21 -18.34 6.68
N LYS A 171 0.63 -18.66 5.46
CA LYS A 171 1.94 -18.32 4.94
C LYS A 171 1.78 -17.77 3.54
N GLY A 172 2.75 -16.99 3.11
CA GLY A 172 2.76 -16.44 1.77
C GLY A 172 4.12 -15.88 1.43
N SER A 173 4.17 -15.15 0.33
CA SER A 173 5.37 -14.48 -0.11
C SER A 173 5.19 -12.97 -0.08
N GLN A 174 6.21 -12.27 0.41
CA GLN A 174 6.38 -10.85 0.18
C GLN A 174 7.09 -10.63 -1.17
N ARG A 175 6.67 -9.61 -1.90
CA ARG A 175 7.33 -9.09 -3.09
C ARG A 175 7.49 -7.58 -2.97
N VAL A 176 8.50 -7.05 -3.65
CA VAL A 176 8.77 -5.61 -3.74
C VAL A 176 8.57 -5.20 -5.18
N GLU A 177 7.70 -4.24 -5.40
CA GLU A 177 7.45 -3.64 -6.71
C GLU A 177 7.77 -2.15 -6.62
N VAL A 178 8.69 -1.69 -7.47
CA VAL A 178 8.97 -0.27 -7.59
C VAL A 178 8.03 0.28 -8.65
N ALA A 179 7.04 1.07 -8.23
CA ALA A 179 6.14 1.76 -9.14
C ALA A 179 6.92 2.88 -9.82
N VAL A 180 7.43 2.60 -11.02
CA VAL A 180 8.09 3.60 -11.85
C VAL A 180 7.03 4.57 -12.33
N PRO A 181 7.07 5.87 -11.96
CA PRO A 181 6.15 6.86 -12.50
C PRO A 181 6.24 6.82 -14.02
N GLU A 182 5.10 6.81 -14.70
CA GLU A 182 5.11 6.84 -16.17
C GLU A 182 6.07 7.93 -16.63
N PRO A 183 7.02 7.60 -17.54
CA PRO A 183 8.06 8.54 -17.85
C PRO A 183 7.40 9.80 -18.42
N ALA A 184 7.83 10.96 -17.94
CA ALA A 184 7.33 12.26 -18.42
C ALA A 184 7.44 12.39 -19.95
N SER A 185 8.23 11.53 -20.61
CA SER A 185 8.25 11.34 -22.05
C SER A 185 6.88 10.98 -22.66
N LEU A 186 6.01 10.21 -22.00
CA LEU A 186 4.65 9.94 -22.51
C LEU A 186 3.78 11.20 -22.50
N ALA A 187 3.85 11.97 -21.41
CA ALA A 187 3.16 13.26 -21.33
C ALA A 187 3.73 14.25 -22.37
N LEU A 188 5.05 14.35 -22.49
CA LEU A 188 5.72 15.20 -23.48
C LEU A 188 5.43 14.75 -24.92
N PHE A 189 5.33 13.45 -25.16
CA PHE A 189 4.97 12.88 -26.45
C PHE A 189 3.51 13.22 -26.81
N GLY A 190 2.58 13.06 -25.86
CA GLY A 190 1.19 13.48 -26.03
C GLY A 190 1.05 14.97 -26.31
N LEU A 191 1.80 15.82 -25.57
CA LEU A 191 1.87 17.26 -25.83
C LEU A 191 2.46 17.58 -27.21
N GLY A 192 3.51 16.86 -27.62
CA GLY A 192 4.12 16.98 -28.94
C GLY A 192 3.14 16.66 -30.08
N LEU A 193 2.37 15.58 -29.95
CA LEU A 193 1.33 15.20 -30.90
C LEU A 193 0.18 16.23 -30.93
N GLY A 194 -0.26 16.71 -29.77
CA GLY A 194 -1.27 17.76 -29.67
C GLY A 194 -0.83 19.05 -30.38
N ALA A 195 0.41 19.49 -30.16
CA ALA A 195 0.99 20.66 -30.82
C ALA A 195 1.04 20.49 -32.35
N LEU A 196 1.44 19.31 -32.84
CA LEU A 196 1.45 18.99 -34.28
C LEU A 196 0.04 19.00 -34.89
N GLY A 197 -0.97 18.53 -34.16
CA GLY A 197 -2.37 18.56 -34.58
C GLY A 197 -2.88 19.99 -34.78
N VAL A 198 -2.60 20.90 -33.85
CA VAL A 198 -2.99 22.32 -33.95
C VAL A 198 -2.32 23.01 -35.14
N VAL A 199 -1.05 22.70 -35.42
CA VAL A 199 -0.33 23.26 -36.59
C VAL A 199 -0.98 22.81 -37.91
N ARG A 200 -1.41 21.55 -38.02
CA ARG A 200 -2.10 21.04 -39.22
C ARG A 200 -3.45 21.73 -39.46
N LEU A 201 -4.25 21.92 -38.41
CA LEU A 201 -5.54 22.62 -38.51
C LEU A 201 -5.38 24.08 -38.98
N ARG A 202 -4.31 24.76 -38.56
CA ARG A 202 -4.01 26.13 -39.01
C ARG A 202 -3.54 26.19 -40.47
N ARG A 203 -2.85 25.17 -40.98
CA ARG A 203 -2.46 25.09 -42.40
C ARG A 203 -3.63 24.78 -43.33
N GLY A 204 -4.55 23.90 -42.92
CA GLY A 204 -5.75 23.58 -43.73
C GLY A 204 -6.64 24.79 -44.01
N ARG A 205 -6.78 25.72 -43.06
CA ARG A 205 -7.59 26.94 -43.23
C ARG A 205 -7.02 27.98 -44.21
N LYS A 206 -5.72 27.93 -44.54
CA LYS A 206 -5.09 28.89 -45.47
C LYS A 206 -5.23 28.54 -46.95
N HIS A 207 -5.69 27.32 -47.28
CA HIS A 207 -5.87 26.86 -48.66
C HIS A 207 -7.33 26.87 -49.13
N SER A 208 -8.26 27.41 -48.32
CA SER A 208 -9.68 27.56 -48.67
C SER A 208 -10.10 29.02 -48.83
N ALA A 209 -9.17 29.90 -49.18
CA ALA A 209 -9.41 31.30 -49.51
C ALA A 209 -8.84 31.60 -50.91
#